data_AF-A0A940R2S3-F1
#
_entry.id   AF-A0A940R2S3-F1
#
_cell.length_a   1.000
_cell.length_b   1.000
_cell.length_c   1.000
_cell.angle_alpha   90.00
_cell.angle_beta   90.00
_cell.angle_gamma   90.00
#
_symmetry.space_group_name_H-M   'P 1'
#
loop_
_entity.id
_entity.type
_entity.pdbx_description
1 polymer ?
#
loop_
_entity_poly.entity_id
_entity_poly.type
_entity_poly.pdbx_seq_one_letter_code
_entity_poly.pdbx_strand_id
1 'polypeptide(L)'
;IKKGWLVYKARKFALLMSALAVVPIVATRYTDNIWIVVGLLCLAIAGNAAWSANIFTIVSDMMPSKAVSSVIGIGGMAGAVGGVLFEWGVGAVLDVYKSNNNLSAGYNALFIFCGLSFLIALLIIHWLTPKMERAKI
;
A
#
# COMPACT_ATOMS: atom_id res chain seq x y z
N ILE A 1 -8.65 -5.60 19.33
CA ILE A 1 -9.92 -6.31 19.67
C ILE A 1 -10.29 -6.17 21.16
N LYS A 2 -9.34 -6.04 22.12
CA LYS A 2 -9.64 -5.87 23.56
C LYS A 2 -10.04 -4.46 24.06
N LYS A 3 -10.22 -3.46 23.18
CA LYS A 3 -10.52 -2.04 23.57
C LYS A 3 -11.96 -1.57 23.28
N GLY A 4 -12.91 -2.47 23.02
CA GLY A 4 -14.32 -2.10 22.76
C GLY A 4 -14.58 -1.37 21.43
N TRP A 5 -13.60 -1.35 20.52
CA TRP A 5 -13.78 -0.79 19.18
C TRP A 5 -14.50 -1.80 18.29
N LEU A 6 -15.51 -1.33 17.55
CA LEU A 6 -16.08 -2.08 16.43
C LEU A 6 -14.92 -2.52 15.51
N VAL A 7 -14.88 -3.82 15.18
CA VAL A 7 -13.78 -4.46 14.43
C VAL A 7 -13.43 -3.66 13.16
N TYR A 8 -14.44 -3.03 12.54
CA TYR A 8 -14.26 -2.19 11.37
C TYR A 8 -13.42 -0.92 11.60
N LYS A 9 -13.59 -0.23 12.75
CA LYS A 9 -12.82 0.97 13.08
C LYS A 9 -11.37 0.62 13.39
N ALA A 10 -11.15 -0.49 14.10
CA ALA A 10 -9.81 -0.93 14.46
C ALA A 10 -8.97 -1.30 13.22
N ARG A 11 -9.58 -1.93 12.22
CA ARG A 11 -8.87 -2.33 10.99
C ARG A 11 -8.64 -1.17 10.02
N LYS A 12 -9.60 -0.25 9.87
CA LYS A 12 -9.36 1.01 9.15
C LYS A 12 -8.25 1.84 9.80
N PHE A 13 -8.19 1.87 11.13
CA PHE A 13 -7.12 2.54 11.85
C PHE A 13 -5.77 1.83 11.68
N ALA A 14 -5.74 0.50 11.68
CA ALA A 14 -4.51 -0.26 11.41
C ALA A 14 -3.97 -0.04 9.99
N LEU A 15 -4.85 0.05 8.98
CA LEU A 15 -4.49 0.42 7.61
C LEU A 15 -3.99 1.87 7.50
N LEU A 16 -4.60 2.81 8.24
CA LEU A 16 -4.10 4.19 8.35
C LEU A 16 -2.70 4.25 8.96
N MET A 17 -2.47 3.50 10.05
CA MET A 17 -1.17 3.45 10.70
C MET A 17 -0.10 2.81 9.81
N SER A 18 -0.42 1.77 9.05
CA SER A 18 0.54 1.19 8.09
C SER A 18 0.80 2.11 6.90
N ALA A 19 -0.21 2.79 6.36
CA ALA A 19 0.00 3.81 5.33
C ALA A 19 0.89 4.95 5.83
N LEU A 20 0.62 5.46 7.04
CA LEU A 20 1.44 6.50 7.68
C LEU A 20 2.87 6.03 8.00
N ALA A 21 3.09 4.73 8.22
CA ALA A 21 4.43 4.17 8.42
C ALA A 21 5.23 4.07 7.11
N VAL A 22 4.57 4.04 5.94
CA VAL A 22 5.24 4.01 4.63
C VAL A 22 5.56 5.41 4.11
N VAL A 23 4.74 6.43 4.42
CA VAL A 23 4.93 7.82 4.00
C VAL A 23 6.34 8.41 4.31
N PRO A 24 6.96 8.13 5.46
CA PRO A 24 8.31 8.61 5.80
C PRO A 24 9.40 8.14 4.84
N ILE A 25 9.15 7.12 4.01
CA ILE A 25 10.14 6.72 3.00
C ILE A 25 10.47 7.85 2.02
N VAL A 26 9.54 8.80 1.79
CA VAL A 26 9.81 9.99 0.97
C VAL A 26 10.88 10.90 1.60
N ALA A 27 11.03 10.86 2.94
CA ALA A 27 12.06 11.63 3.66
C ALA A 27 13.49 11.10 3.43
N THR A 28 13.64 9.85 2.96
CA THR A 28 14.96 9.31 2.54
C THR A 28 15.61 10.15 1.45
N ARG A 29 14.82 10.88 0.65
CA ARG A 29 15.31 11.82 -0.36
C ARG A 29 16.11 12.99 0.21
N TYR A 30 15.80 13.43 1.44
CA TYR A 30 16.36 14.65 2.03
C TYR A 30 17.54 14.35 2.97
N THR A 31 17.95 13.10 3.10
CA THR A 31 18.98 12.68 4.06
C THR A 31 19.97 11.72 3.42
N ASP A 32 21.23 12.13 3.34
CA ASP A 32 22.35 11.30 2.87
C ASP A 32 22.93 10.38 3.97
N ASN A 33 22.38 10.46 5.19
CA ASN A 33 22.81 9.62 6.31
C ASN A 33 22.22 8.21 6.19
N ILE A 34 23.11 7.25 5.90
CA ILE A 34 22.80 5.82 5.74
C ILE A 34 21.95 5.26 6.89
N TRP A 35 22.23 5.64 8.14
CA TRP A 35 21.50 5.09 9.31
C TRP A 35 20.04 5.55 9.35
N ILE A 36 19.77 6.79 8.94
CA ILE A 36 18.42 7.33 8.86
C ILE A 36 17.66 6.67 7.69
N VAL A 37 18.33 6.48 6.55
CA VAL A 37 17.76 5.77 5.39
C VAL A 37 17.37 4.34 5.76
N VAL A 38 18.24 3.60 6.45
CA VAL A 38 17.95 2.23 6.92
C VAL A 38 16.79 2.22 7.91
N GLY A 39 16.75 3.14 8.87
CA GLY A 39 15.65 3.25 9.83
C GLY A 39 14.29 3.48 9.16
N LEU A 40 14.25 4.38 8.16
CA LEU A 40 13.06 4.66 7.35
C LEU A 40 12.64 3.46 6.49
N LEU A 41 13.61 2.72 5.93
CA LEU A 41 13.36 1.49 5.18
C LEU A 41 12.76 0.41 6.07
N CYS A 42 13.31 0.19 7.27
CA CYS A 42 12.76 -0.75 8.24
C CYS A 42 11.31 -0.38 8.63
N LEU A 43 11.04 0.90 8.86
CA LEU A 43 9.70 1.40 9.16
C LEU A 43 8.72 1.12 8.02
N ALA A 44 9.12 1.40 6.78
CA ALA A 44 8.29 1.18 5.60
C ALA A 44 7.99 -0.30 5.36
N ILE A 45 8.99 -1.18 5.50
CA ILE A 45 8.82 -2.63 5.38
C ILE A 45 7.86 -3.15 6.46
N ALA A 46 8.01 -2.68 7.71
CA ALA A 46 7.11 -3.04 8.80
C ALA A 46 5.67 -2.57 8.52
N GLY A 47 5.49 -1.36 7.99
CA GLY A 47 4.20 -0.83 7.55
C GLY A 47 3.56 -1.70 6.46
N ASN A 48 4.33 -2.06 5.42
CA ASN A 48 3.85 -2.91 4.33
C ASN A 48 3.41 -4.31 4.82
N ALA A 49 4.17 -4.92 5.73
CA ALA A 49 3.78 -6.20 6.33
C ALA A 49 2.48 -6.08 7.14
N ALA A 50 2.33 -5.00 7.92
CA ALA A 50 1.11 -4.72 8.67
C ALA A 50 -0.10 -4.47 7.75
N TRP A 51 0.10 -3.82 6.60
CA TRP A 51 -0.95 -3.60 5.61
C TRP A 51 -1.52 -4.92 5.06
N SER A 52 -0.66 -5.82 4.58
CA SER A 52 -1.05 -7.11 4.02
C SER A 52 -1.83 -7.96 5.02
N ALA A 53 -1.35 -8.06 6.27
CA ALA A 53 -2.05 -8.80 7.33
C ALA A 53 -3.48 -8.26 7.61
N ASN A 54 -3.66 -6.94 7.53
CA ASN A 54 -4.97 -6.33 7.75
C ASN A 54 -5.91 -6.46 6.54
N ILE A 55 -5.41 -6.38 5.29
CA ILE A 55 -6.26 -6.57 4.10
C ILE A 55 -6.84 -7.99 4.06
N PHE A 56 -6.00 -9.02 4.22
CA PHE A 56 -6.47 -10.42 4.13
C PHE A 56 -7.52 -10.73 5.18
N THR A 57 -7.34 -10.20 6.39
CA THR A 57 -8.30 -10.39 7.45
C THR A 57 -9.61 -9.63 7.14
N ILE A 58 -9.56 -8.40 6.61
CA ILE A 58 -10.80 -7.63 6.28
C ILE A 58 -11.63 -8.39 5.23
N VAL A 59 -10.98 -8.95 4.22
CA VAL A 59 -11.66 -9.76 3.17
C VAL A 59 -12.36 -10.97 3.80
N SER A 60 -11.69 -11.68 4.72
CA SER A 60 -12.30 -12.82 5.42
C SER A 60 -13.44 -12.44 6.38
N ASP A 61 -13.45 -11.21 6.90
CA ASP A 61 -14.52 -10.74 7.80
C ASP A 61 -15.80 -10.36 7.04
N MET A 62 -15.66 -9.87 5.80
CA MET A 62 -16.77 -9.36 4.97
C MET A 62 -17.38 -10.41 4.03
N MET A 63 -16.59 -11.38 3.58
CA MET A 63 -17.01 -12.38 2.60
C MET A 63 -17.41 -13.72 3.26
N PRO A 64 -18.38 -14.44 2.69
CA PRO A 64 -18.74 -15.78 3.13
C PRO A 64 -17.57 -16.74 2.90
N SER A 65 -17.35 -17.69 3.82
CA SER A 65 -16.18 -18.59 3.84
C SER A 65 -15.93 -19.32 2.52
N LYS A 66 -16.98 -19.62 1.75
CA LYS A 66 -16.89 -20.23 0.42
C LYS A 66 -16.31 -19.31 -0.67
N ALA A 67 -16.47 -17.99 -0.54
CA ALA A 67 -16.04 -17.00 -1.53
C ALA A 67 -14.69 -16.34 -1.19
N VAL A 68 -14.24 -16.43 0.07
CA VAL A 68 -12.99 -15.80 0.55
C VAL A 68 -11.78 -16.20 -0.30
N SER A 69 -11.61 -17.48 -0.58
CA SER A 69 -10.45 -17.98 -1.36
C SER A 69 -10.44 -17.46 -2.80
N SER A 70 -11.61 -17.40 -3.44
CA SER A 70 -11.74 -16.90 -4.80
C SER A 70 -11.45 -15.39 -4.87
N VAL A 71 -11.97 -14.61 -3.92
CA VAL A 71 -11.72 -13.16 -3.86
C VAL A 71 -10.25 -12.86 -3.59
N ILE A 72 -9.61 -13.60 -2.66
CA ILE A 72 -8.17 -13.46 -2.40
C ILE A 72 -7.36 -13.87 -3.63
N GLY A 73 -7.74 -14.93 -4.33
CA GLY A 73 -7.06 -15.38 -5.55
C GLY A 73 -7.14 -14.37 -6.69
N ILE A 74 -8.33 -13.83 -6.96
CA ILE A 74 -8.54 -12.78 -7.97
C ILE A 74 -7.79 -11.50 -7.58
N GLY A 75 -7.87 -11.10 -6.30
CA GLY A 75 -7.13 -9.94 -5.80
C GLY A 75 -5.61 -10.12 -5.90
N GLY A 76 -5.11 -11.32 -5.62
CA GLY A 76 -3.69 -11.67 -5.79
C GLY A 76 -3.23 -11.63 -7.25
N MET A 77 -4.04 -12.17 -8.18
CA MET A 77 -3.76 -12.10 -9.61
C MET A 77 -3.74 -10.65 -10.11
N ALA A 78 -4.75 -9.85 -9.74
CA ALA A 78 -4.80 -8.43 -10.07
C ALA A 78 -3.61 -7.66 -9.49
N GLY A 79 -3.18 -7.99 -8.27
CA GLY A 79 -1.98 -7.45 -7.65
C GLY A 79 -0.70 -7.80 -8.42
N ALA A 80 -0.54 -9.06 -8.84
CA ALA A 80 0.62 -9.50 -9.61
C ALA A 80 0.70 -8.84 -10.99
N VAL A 81 -0.42 -8.78 -11.73
CA VAL A 81 -0.49 -8.09 -13.02
C VAL A 81 -0.23 -6.60 -12.85
N GLY A 82 -0.79 -5.98 -11.82
CA GLY A 82 -0.53 -4.58 -11.48
C GLY A 82 0.95 -4.31 -11.18
N GLY A 83 1.62 -5.22 -10.48
CA GLY A 83 3.06 -5.15 -10.21
C GLY A 83 3.91 -5.16 -11.48
N VAL A 84 3.64 -6.10 -12.39
CA VAL A 84 4.35 -6.20 -13.68
C VAL A 84 4.15 -4.94 -14.53
N LEU A 85 2.91 -4.45 -14.64
CA LEU A 85 2.61 -3.23 -15.38
C LEU A 85 3.28 -2.00 -14.75
N PHE A 86 3.32 -1.95 -13.42
CA PHE A 86 3.97 -0.88 -12.69
C PHE A 86 5.48 -0.88 -12.91
N GLU A 87 6.15 -2.01 -12.75
CA GLU A 87 7.60 -2.14 -13.00
C GLU A 87 7.97 -1.75 -14.44
N TRP A 88 7.17 -2.19 -15.41
CA TRP A 88 7.36 -1.82 -16.81
C TRP A 88 7.20 -0.30 -17.04
N GLY A 89 6.17 0.30 -16.44
CA GLY A 89 5.93 1.75 -16.49
C GLY A 89 7.04 2.56 -15.82
N VAL A 90 7.56 2.09 -14.67
CA VAL A 90 8.70 2.69 -13.98
C VAL A 90 9.92 2.71 -14.90
N GLY A 91 10.23 1.59 -15.56
CA GLY A 91 11.33 1.49 -16.53
C GLY A 91 11.17 2.48 -17.69
N ALA A 92 9.99 2.54 -18.31
CA ALA A 92 9.71 3.47 -19.41
C ALA A 92 9.89 4.95 -19.00
N VAL A 93 9.42 5.32 -17.81
CA VAL A 93 9.60 6.68 -17.25
C VAL A 93 11.08 6.98 -17.05
N LEU A 94 11.83 6.06 -16.41
CA LEU A 94 13.27 6.22 -16.19
C LEU A 94 14.05 6.37 -17.49
N ASP A 95 13.72 5.62 -18.54
CA ASP A 95 14.38 5.71 -19.85
C ASP A 95 14.14 7.07 -20.53
N VAL A 96 12.93 7.62 -20.43
CA VAL A 96 12.60 8.97 -20.95
C VAL A 96 13.38 10.06 -20.19
N TYR A 97 13.46 9.98 -18.86
CA TYR A 97 14.19 10.98 -18.06
C TYR A 97 15.72 10.82 -18.19
N LYS A 98 16.21 9.62 -18.48
CA LYS A 98 17.61 9.32 -18.79
C LYS A 98 18.04 9.93 -20.13
N SER A 99 17.18 9.87 -21.15
CA SER A 99 17.43 10.52 -22.45
C SER A 99 17.51 12.06 -22.33
N ASN A 100 16.80 12.66 -21.37
CA ASN A 100 16.79 14.10 -21.13
C ASN A 100 17.88 14.60 -20.16
N ASN A 101 18.88 13.77 -19.82
CA ASN A 101 19.98 14.09 -18.89
C ASN A 101 19.53 14.56 -17.48
N ASN A 102 18.29 14.23 -17.06
CA ASN A 102 17.72 14.67 -15.79
C ASN A 102 17.17 13.49 -14.97
N LEU A 103 18.06 12.55 -14.63
CA LEU A 103 17.71 11.35 -13.85
C LEU A 103 17.11 11.68 -12.48
N SER A 104 17.59 12.76 -11.85
CA SER A 104 17.17 13.13 -10.49
C SER A 104 15.68 13.52 -10.46
N ALA A 105 15.18 14.18 -11.51
CA ALA A 105 13.76 14.51 -11.65
C ALA A 105 12.88 13.27 -11.85
N GLY A 106 13.34 12.28 -12.63
CA GLY A 106 12.62 11.02 -12.87
C GLY A 106 12.46 10.19 -11.59
N TYR A 107 13.55 10.01 -10.82
CA TYR A 107 13.49 9.32 -9.52
C TYR A 107 12.58 10.06 -8.54
N ASN A 108 12.64 11.39 -8.49
CA ASN A 108 11.78 12.17 -7.62
C ASN A 108 10.29 11.97 -7.93
N ALA A 109 9.89 12.02 -9.21
CA ALA A 109 8.50 11.77 -9.60
C ALA A 109 8.02 10.37 -9.19
N LEU A 110 8.86 9.36 -9.36
CA LEU A 110 8.57 7.98 -8.97
C LEU A 110 8.40 7.81 -7.45
N PHE A 111 9.29 8.41 -6.65
CA PHE A 111 9.19 8.34 -5.19
C PHE A 111 7.94 9.04 -4.64
N ILE A 112 7.56 10.18 -5.22
CA ILE A 112 6.31 10.88 -4.87
C ILE A 112 5.10 10.03 -5.25
N PHE A 113 5.09 9.47 -6.46
CA PHE A 113 4.00 8.62 -6.93
C PHE A 113 3.83 7.35 -6.07
N CYS A 114 4.93 6.66 -5.75
CA CYS A 114 4.94 5.50 -4.86
C CYS A 114 4.47 5.83 -3.44
N GLY A 115 4.94 6.95 -2.88
CA GLY A 115 4.54 7.38 -1.53
C GLY A 115 3.05 7.72 -1.42
N LEU A 116 2.48 8.28 -2.49
CA LEU A 116 1.05 8.60 -2.57
C LEU A 116 0.16 7.39 -2.86
N SER A 117 0.70 6.33 -3.49
CA SER A 117 -0.11 5.16 -3.90
C SER A 117 -0.77 4.47 -2.71
N PHE A 118 -0.08 4.36 -1.57
CA PHE A 118 -0.63 3.78 -0.34
C PHE A 118 -1.77 4.63 0.24
N LEU A 119 -1.70 5.95 0.13
CA LEU A 119 -2.77 6.85 0.55
C LEU A 119 -3.97 6.76 -0.39
N ILE A 120 -3.74 6.69 -1.71
CA ILE A 120 -4.79 6.51 -2.71
C ILE A 120 -5.48 5.15 -2.52
N ALA A 121 -4.72 4.08 -2.32
CA ALA A 121 -5.25 2.75 -2.02
C ALA A 121 -6.11 2.77 -0.75
N LEU A 122 -5.66 3.48 0.30
CA LEU A 122 -6.44 3.66 1.52
C LEU A 122 -7.75 4.41 1.27
N LEU A 123 -7.71 5.46 0.44
CA LEU A 123 -8.87 6.27 0.09
C LEU A 123 -9.89 5.44 -0.70
N ILE A 124 -9.43 4.63 -1.66
CA ILE A 124 -10.25 3.68 -2.41
C ILE A 124 -10.89 2.66 -1.47
N ILE A 125 -10.11 2.04 -0.57
CA ILE A 125 -10.65 1.08 0.40
C ILE A 125 -11.69 1.76 1.31
N HIS A 126 -11.41 2.97 1.79
CA HIS A 126 -12.32 3.72 2.63
C HIS A 126 -13.65 4.01 1.92
N TRP A 127 -13.59 4.36 0.63
CA TRP A 127 -14.75 4.69 -0.19
C TRP A 127 -15.54 3.47 -0.65
N LEU A 128 -14.86 2.34 -0.91
CA LEU A 128 -15.48 1.08 -1.32
C LEU A 128 -16.11 0.31 -0.14
N THR A 129 -15.59 0.52 1.08
CA THR A 129 -16.14 -0.09 2.31
C THR A 129 -16.60 0.93 3.34
N PRO A 130 -17.59 1.79 3.03
CA PRO A 130 -18.10 2.79 3.97
C PRO A 130 -18.87 2.11 5.14
N LYS A 131 -19.55 0.99 4.86
CA LYS A 131 -20.17 0.10 5.86
C LYS A 131 -19.67 -1.33 5.64
N MET A 132 -18.85 -1.84 6.55
CA MET A 132 -18.38 -3.23 6.52
C MET A 132 -19.45 -4.15 7.11
N GLU A 133 -20.58 -4.26 6.40
CA GLU A 133 -21.60 -5.28 6.67
C GLU A 133 -21.19 -6.58 5.97
N ARG A 134 -21.36 -7.72 6.65
CA ARG A 134 -21.16 -9.03 6.00
C ARG A 134 -22.06 -9.11 4.79
N ALA A 135 -21.50 -9.43 3.62
CA ALA A 135 -22.28 -9.72 2.44
C ALA A 135 -23.22 -10.90 2.77
N LYS A 136 -24.51 -10.61 2.93
CA LYS A 136 -25.54 -11.64 3.07
C LYS A 136 -25.75 -12.26 1.70
N ILE A 137 -25.42 -13.55 1.58
CA ILE A 137 -26.01 -14.42 0.56
C ILE A 137 -27.33 -14.93 1.13
#